data_AF-A0A1V5AK86-F1
#
_entry.id   AF-A0A1V5AK86-F1
#
_cell.length_a   1.000
_cell.length_b   1.000
_cell.length_c   1.000
_cell.angle_alpha   90.00
_cell.angle_beta   90.00
_cell.angle_gamma   90.00
#
_symmetry.space_group_name_H-M   'P 1'
#
loop_
_entity.id
_entity.type
_entity.pdbx_description
1 polymer ?
#
loop_
_entity_poly.entity_id
_entity_poly.type
_entity_poly.pdbx_seq_one_letter_code
_entity_poly.pdbx_strand_id
1 'polypeptide(L)'
;MDISRAWCKSGTLRSRVPLPRACQTECGRVLFVDHCGHHLYRLMGEGNICGIVSVGDDTTAVCGHIGAHLGIPVFGIVDGDSDQIVPPRYAPGSLLAVAQGISDDELGREVSRIVPDETVSWGECVTCLVAYIGDRARFIRPK
;
A
#
# COMPACT_ATOMS: atom_id res chain seq x y z
N MET A 1 4.36 12.47 -31.41
CA MET A 1 3.23 12.63 -30.48
C MET A 1 2.94 14.11 -30.34
N ASP A 2 1.69 14.52 -30.56
CA ASP A 2 1.29 15.93 -30.59
C ASP A 2 0.63 16.30 -29.26
N ILE A 3 1.30 17.15 -28.48
CA ILE A 3 0.94 17.54 -27.11
C ILE A 3 -0.26 18.51 -27.12
N SER A 4 -0.59 19.11 -28.27
CA SER A 4 -1.64 20.12 -28.42
C SER A 4 -3.08 19.61 -28.25
N ARG A 5 -3.26 18.29 -28.19
CA ARG A 5 -4.57 17.62 -27.99
C ARG A 5 -4.74 17.01 -26.60
N ALA A 6 -3.77 17.19 -25.70
CA ALA A 6 -3.88 16.70 -24.34
C ALA A 6 -4.90 17.55 -23.56
N TRP A 7 -6.00 16.92 -23.14
CA TRP A 7 -6.99 17.55 -22.26
C TRP A 7 -6.64 17.25 -20.80
N CYS A 8 -6.04 18.20 -20.08
CA CYS A 8 -5.85 18.11 -18.64
C CYS A 8 -7.06 18.72 -17.91
N LYS A 9 -7.85 17.88 -17.24
CA LYS A 9 -8.92 18.35 -16.34
C LYS A 9 -8.31 18.75 -14.99
N SER A 10 -7.97 20.03 -14.83
CA SER A 10 -7.60 20.59 -13.53
C SER A 10 -8.85 20.84 -12.68
N GLY A 11 -9.27 19.83 -11.92
CA GLY A 11 -10.21 19.99 -10.81
C GLY A 11 -9.46 20.01 -9.50
N THR A 12 -9.86 20.87 -8.56
CA THR A 12 -9.32 20.87 -7.20
C THR A 12 -9.57 19.49 -6.56
N LEU A 13 -8.50 18.77 -6.21
CA LEU A 13 -8.61 17.55 -5.41
C LEU A 13 -9.26 17.96 -4.08
N ARG A 14 -10.45 17.43 -3.81
CA ARG A 14 -11.14 17.67 -2.53
C ARG A 14 -10.31 17.03 -1.42
N SER A 15 -9.51 17.82 -0.71
CA SER A 15 -8.76 17.36 0.46
C SER A 15 -9.65 17.34 1.70
N ARG A 16 -10.50 16.31 1.83
CA ARG A 16 -11.15 16.03 3.10
C ARG A 16 -10.22 15.11 3.90
N VAL A 17 -9.67 15.63 4.98
CA VAL A 17 -8.91 14.86 5.97
C VAL A 17 -9.77 13.67 6.42
N PRO A 18 -9.35 12.41 6.15
CA PRO A 18 -10.15 11.24 6.54
C PRO A 18 -10.34 11.18 8.05
N LEU A 19 -11.55 10.89 8.52
CA LEU A 19 -11.73 10.54 9.92
C LEU A 19 -11.24 9.10 10.11
N PRO A 20 -10.27 8.84 11.00
CA PRO A 20 -9.76 7.49 11.20
C PRO A 20 -10.85 6.60 11.79
N ARG A 21 -11.10 5.45 11.15
CA ARG A 21 -11.94 4.37 11.70
C ARG A 21 -11.04 3.35 12.40
N ALA A 22 -11.50 2.77 13.51
CA ALA A 22 -10.78 1.69 14.18
C ALA A 22 -10.64 0.46 13.27
N CYS A 23 -9.54 -0.28 13.40
CA CYS A 23 -9.24 -1.48 12.62
C CYS A 23 -10.44 -2.44 12.63
N GLN A 24 -10.98 -2.74 11.45
CA GLN A 24 -12.25 -3.47 11.33
C GLN A 24 -12.10 -4.94 11.75
N THR A 25 -10.95 -5.57 11.46
CA THR A 25 -10.74 -7.02 11.67
C THR A 25 -9.26 -7.38 11.68
N GLU A 26 -8.82 -8.18 12.66
CA GLU A 26 -7.43 -8.69 12.73
C GLU A 26 -7.14 -9.75 11.67
N CYS A 27 -8.15 -10.55 11.29
CA CYS A 27 -8.03 -11.60 10.28
C CYS A 27 -8.90 -11.31 9.06
N GLY A 28 -8.37 -11.54 7.87
CA GLY A 28 -9.07 -11.26 6.63
C GLY A 28 -8.21 -11.55 5.41
N ARG A 29 -8.66 -11.12 4.24
CA ARG A 29 -7.81 -11.13 3.05
C ARG A 29 -6.89 -9.91 3.04
N VAL A 30 -5.70 -10.10 2.47
CA VAL A 30 -4.73 -9.04 2.21
C VAL A 30 -4.84 -8.64 0.75
N LEU A 31 -5.00 -7.35 0.49
CA LEU A 31 -5.01 -6.81 -0.87
C LEU A 31 -3.59 -6.47 -1.29
N PHE A 32 -3.11 -7.00 -2.42
CA PHE A 32 -1.84 -6.58 -3.02
C PHE A 32 -2.09 -5.56 -4.12
N VAL A 33 -1.41 -4.40 -4.05
CA VAL A 33 -1.54 -3.29 -5.01
C VAL A 33 -0.16 -2.91 -5.53
N ASP A 34 0.01 -2.95 -6.85
CA ASP A 34 1.28 -2.67 -7.50
C ASP A 34 1.10 -1.59 -8.58
N HIS A 35 1.98 -0.59 -8.57
CA HIS A 35 1.98 0.51 -9.53
C HIS A 35 2.19 0.02 -10.98
N CYS A 36 2.83 -1.13 -11.16
CA CYS A 36 2.98 -1.80 -12.45
C CYS A 36 1.67 -2.40 -13.00
N GLY A 37 0.54 -2.25 -12.29
CA GLY A 37 -0.81 -2.57 -12.78
C GLY A 37 -1.09 -4.07 -12.98
N HIS A 38 -0.15 -4.96 -12.63
CA HIS A 38 -0.28 -6.39 -12.89
C HIS A 38 -1.28 -7.10 -11.96
N HIS A 39 -1.73 -6.48 -10.87
CA HIS A 39 -2.64 -7.11 -9.89
C HIS A 39 -3.71 -6.18 -9.31
N LEU A 40 -4.10 -5.13 -10.04
CA LEU A 40 -5.25 -4.33 -9.62
C LEU A 40 -6.55 -5.05 -10.02
N TYR A 41 -7.38 -5.38 -9.03
CA TYR A 41 -8.73 -5.96 -9.15
C TYR A 41 -8.87 -7.49 -9.23
N ARG A 42 -8.30 -8.21 -8.25
CA ARG A 42 -9.08 -9.29 -7.65
C ARG A 42 -9.47 -8.85 -6.25
N LEU A 43 -10.76 -9.02 -5.91
CA LEU A 43 -11.34 -8.90 -4.58
C LEU A 43 -12.02 -7.56 -4.22
N MET A 44 -12.79 -6.98 -5.14
CA MET A 44 -14.06 -6.33 -4.74
C MET A 44 -15.23 -7.34 -4.66
N GLY A 45 -14.91 -8.63 -4.48
CA GLY A 45 -15.87 -9.70 -4.20
C GLY A 45 -15.80 -10.09 -2.74
N GLU A 46 -16.95 -10.35 -2.14
CA GLU A 46 -17.23 -10.78 -0.75
C GLU A 46 -16.04 -11.37 0.03
N GLY A 47 -15.73 -10.74 1.17
CA GLY A 47 -14.68 -11.14 2.11
C GLY A 47 -14.22 -9.96 2.97
N ASN A 48 -13.88 -10.21 4.24
CA ASN A 48 -13.40 -9.19 5.16
C ASN A 48 -11.93 -8.87 4.84
N ILE A 49 -11.57 -7.61 4.60
CA ILE A 49 -10.19 -7.17 4.30
C ILE A 49 -9.52 -6.77 5.61
N CYS A 50 -8.33 -7.33 5.89
CA CYS A 50 -7.58 -7.01 7.11
C CYS A 50 -6.34 -6.13 6.86
N GLY A 51 -5.90 -5.97 5.60
CA GLY A 51 -4.76 -5.13 5.28
C GLY A 51 -4.49 -4.99 3.78
N ILE A 52 -3.61 -4.05 3.44
CA ILE A 52 -3.16 -3.76 2.08
C ILE A 52 -1.64 -3.87 2.05
N VAL A 53 -1.09 -4.58 1.08
CA VAL A 53 0.33 -4.52 0.71
C VAL A 53 0.42 -3.70 -0.57
N SER A 54 1.23 -2.64 -0.58
CA SER A 54 1.39 -1.77 -1.74
C SER A 54 2.85 -1.68 -2.20
N VAL A 55 3.06 -1.47 -3.51
CA VAL A 55 4.36 -1.25 -4.15
C VAL A 55 4.30 0.05 -4.96
N GLY A 56 5.31 0.89 -4.86
CA GLY A 56 5.29 2.27 -5.38
C GLY A 56 5.12 3.27 -4.26
N ASP A 57 5.97 4.30 -4.21
CA ASP A 57 5.85 5.45 -3.31
C ASP A 57 4.46 6.12 -3.42
N ASP A 58 4.05 6.50 -4.64
CA ASP A 58 2.77 7.17 -4.88
C ASP A 58 1.57 6.25 -4.68
N THR A 59 1.68 5.00 -5.14
CA THR A 59 0.66 3.96 -4.90
C THR A 59 0.45 3.75 -3.41
N THR A 60 1.54 3.69 -2.65
CA THR A 60 1.51 3.55 -1.19
C THR A 60 0.89 4.76 -0.52
N ALA A 61 1.15 5.98 -0.99
CA ALA A 61 0.52 7.19 -0.46
C ALA A 61 -1.01 7.19 -0.67
N VAL A 62 -1.47 6.77 -1.85
CA VAL A 62 -2.91 6.63 -2.17
C VAL A 62 -3.55 5.51 -1.34
N CYS A 63 -2.93 4.33 -1.26
CA CYS A 63 -3.40 3.22 -0.45
C CYS A 63 -3.46 3.59 1.03
N GLY A 64 -2.48 4.34 1.54
CA GLY A 64 -2.48 4.88 2.89
C GLY A 64 -3.71 5.73 3.14
N HIS A 65 -4.01 6.69 2.26
CA HIS A 65 -5.15 7.59 2.42
C HIS A 65 -6.49 6.84 2.44
N ILE A 66 -6.66 5.88 1.53
CA ILE A 66 -7.85 5.01 1.47
C ILE A 66 -7.93 4.13 2.72
N GLY A 67 -6.82 3.49 3.10
CA GLY A 67 -6.73 2.63 4.27
C GLY A 67 -7.04 3.39 5.56
N ALA A 68 -6.50 4.59 5.73
CA ALA A 68 -6.79 5.46 6.88
C ALA A 68 -8.28 5.81 6.99
N HIS A 69 -8.97 5.99 5.86
CA HIS A 69 -10.41 6.22 5.83
C HIS A 69 -11.23 4.98 6.24
N LEU A 70 -10.79 3.81 5.80
CA LEU A 70 -11.48 2.53 6.05
C LEU A 70 -11.09 1.87 7.37
N GLY A 71 -10.02 2.34 8.02
CA GLY A 71 -9.40 1.67 9.16
C GLY A 71 -8.59 0.43 8.77
N ILE A 72 -8.09 0.36 7.53
CA ILE A 72 -7.33 -0.77 7.00
C ILE A 72 -5.84 -0.40 6.99
N PRO A 73 -4.96 -1.16 7.66
CA PRO A 73 -3.53 -0.89 7.67
C PRO A 73 -2.87 -1.20 6.32
N VAL A 74 -1.76 -0.51 6.05
CA VAL A 74 -0.98 -0.64 4.82
C VAL A 74 0.45 -1.08 5.14
N PHE A 75 0.94 -2.09 4.45
CA PHE A 75 2.35 -2.45 4.35
C PHE A 75 2.87 -1.92 3.01
N GLY A 76 3.57 -0.78 3.02
CA GLY A 76 4.06 -0.13 1.81
C GLY A 76 5.51 -0.49 1.52
N ILE A 77 5.79 -0.99 0.32
CA ILE A 77 7.13 -1.18 -0.23
C ILE A 77 7.43 0.04 -1.09
N VAL A 78 8.47 0.78 -0.71
CA VAL A 78 8.83 2.09 -1.26
C VAL A 78 10.35 2.19 -1.37
N ASP A 79 10.88 2.97 -2.29
CA ASP A 79 12.33 3.24 -2.36
C ASP A 79 12.69 4.71 -2.08
N GLY A 80 11.67 5.55 -1.89
CA GLY A 80 11.81 6.92 -1.40
C GLY A 80 11.89 7.96 -2.51
N ASP A 81 11.48 7.61 -3.73
CA ASP A 81 11.46 8.49 -4.90
C ASP A 81 10.14 9.27 -5.08
N SER A 82 9.26 9.29 -4.07
CA SER A 82 7.93 9.94 -4.14
C SER A 82 7.90 11.34 -4.75
N ASP A 83 6.92 11.57 -5.63
CA ASP A 83 6.58 12.86 -6.22
C ASP A 83 5.85 13.82 -5.24
N GLN A 84 5.56 13.39 -4.00
CA GLN A 84 4.92 14.16 -2.92
C GLN A 84 3.54 14.75 -3.26
N ILE A 85 2.82 14.14 -4.21
CA ILE A 85 1.52 14.62 -4.70
C ILE A 85 0.43 14.47 -3.62
N VAL A 86 0.52 13.44 -2.78
CA VAL A 86 -0.44 13.15 -1.71
C VAL A 86 0.29 13.16 -0.36
N PRO A 87 -0.08 14.02 0.61
CA PRO A 87 0.46 13.94 1.95
C PRO A 87 0.02 12.61 2.57
N PRO A 88 0.95 11.70 2.89
CA PRO A 88 0.59 10.35 3.25
C PRO A 88 -0.03 10.32 4.65
N ARG A 89 -1.07 9.50 4.81
CA ARG A 89 -1.73 9.24 6.08
C ARG A 89 -2.03 7.77 6.16
N TYR A 90 -1.87 7.17 7.33
CA TYR A 90 -2.01 5.73 7.47
C TYR A 90 -2.94 5.36 8.62
N ALA A 91 -3.57 4.19 8.52
CA ALA A 91 -4.28 3.61 9.65
C ALA A 91 -3.28 3.04 10.67
N PRO A 92 -3.62 2.98 11.96
CA PRO A 92 -2.82 2.27 12.96
C PRO A 92 -2.53 0.82 12.53
N GLY A 93 -1.31 0.35 12.76
CA GLY A 93 -0.85 -0.97 12.31
C GLY A 93 -0.24 -0.99 10.91
N SER A 94 -0.14 0.16 10.24
CA SER A 94 0.60 0.30 8.97
C SER A 94 2.12 0.28 9.19
N LEU A 95 2.86 -0.12 8.17
CA LEU A 95 4.33 -0.21 8.16
C LEU A 95 4.85 0.12 6.75
N LEU A 96 5.97 0.84 6.67
CA LEU A 96 6.66 1.09 5.41
C LEU A 96 7.99 0.34 5.40
N ALA A 97 8.24 -0.45 4.36
CA ALA A 97 9.51 -1.08 4.05
C ALA A 97 10.22 -0.21 3.00
N VAL A 98 11.15 0.63 3.47
CA VAL A 98 11.95 1.50 2.59
C VAL A 98 13.13 0.68 2.06
N ALA A 99 13.06 0.26 0.80
CA ALA A 99 14.03 -0.58 0.14
C ALA A 99 15.45 0.03 0.19
N GLN A 100 16.46 -0.82 0.31
CA GLN A 100 17.87 -0.44 0.42
C GLN A 100 18.69 -1.20 -0.61
N GLY A 101 19.21 -0.48 -1.61
CA GLY A 101 20.04 -1.07 -2.66
C GLY A 101 19.29 -1.95 -3.67
N ILE A 102 17.95 -1.89 -3.65
CA ILE A 102 17.02 -2.58 -4.55
C ILE A 102 15.82 -1.63 -4.78
N SER A 103 15.19 -1.68 -5.95
CA SER A 103 13.97 -0.90 -6.18
C SER A 103 12.75 -1.53 -5.52
N ASP A 104 11.72 -0.73 -5.27
CA ASP A 104 10.45 -1.22 -4.76
C ASP A 104 9.76 -2.20 -5.73
N ASP A 105 9.93 -2.01 -7.04
CA ASP A 105 9.49 -2.92 -8.11
C ASP A 105 10.04 -4.33 -7.96
N GLU A 106 11.36 -4.43 -7.77
CA GLU A 106 12.05 -5.72 -7.69
C GLU A 106 11.66 -6.42 -6.38
N LEU A 107 11.69 -5.69 -5.27
CA LEU A 107 11.28 -6.21 -3.96
C LEU A 107 9.78 -6.57 -3.93
N GLY A 108 8.94 -5.75 -4.54
CA GLY A 108 7.50 -5.94 -4.65
C GLY A 108 7.13 -7.18 -5.46
N ARG A 109 7.85 -7.44 -6.56
CA ARG A 109 7.69 -8.66 -7.36
C ARG A 109 8.00 -9.92 -6.55
N GLU A 110 9.03 -9.89 -5.72
CA GLU A 110 9.34 -10.99 -4.80
C GLU A 110 8.26 -11.17 -3.74
N VAL A 111 7.86 -10.08 -3.09
CA VAL A 111 6.84 -10.09 -2.04
C VAL A 111 5.47 -10.57 -2.56
N SER A 112 5.11 -10.23 -3.80
CA SER A 112 3.84 -10.66 -4.41
C SER A 112 3.62 -12.18 -4.37
N ARG A 113 4.70 -12.97 -4.38
CA ARG A 113 4.65 -14.44 -4.39
C ARG A 113 4.40 -15.06 -3.01
N ILE A 114 4.59 -14.29 -1.95
CA ILE A 114 4.45 -14.75 -0.56
C ILE A 114 3.23 -14.16 0.14
N VAL A 115 2.57 -13.17 -0.47
CA VAL A 115 1.30 -12.63 0.04
C VAL A 115 0.24 -13.73 -0.08
N PRO A 116 -0.46 -14.08 1.02
CA PRO A 116 -1.42 -15.17 1.02
C PRO A 116 -2.69 -14.80 0.25
N ASP A 117 -3.21 -15.75 -0.54
CA ASP A 117 -4.51 -15.65 -1.21
C ASP A 117 -5.71 -15.95 -0.27
N GLU A 118 -5.43 -16.55 0.88
CA GLU A 118 -6.42 -16.96 1.87
C GLU A 118 -6.60 -15.95 3.02
N THR A 119 -7.50 -16.27 3.96
CA THR A 119 -7.70 -15.44 5.14
C THR A 119 -6.53 -15.63 6.11
N VAL A 120 -5.89 -14.53 6.50
CA VAL A 120 -4.71 -14.51 7.38
C VAL A 120 -4.88 -13.44 8.47
N SER A 121 -4.14 -13.57 9.57
CA SER A 121 -3.96 -12.47 10.52
C SER A 121 -3.05 -11.40 9.93
N TRP A 122 -3.44 -10.12 10.01
CA TRP A 122 -2.60 -9.01 9.55
C TRP A 122 -1.23 -9.00 10.25
N GLY A 123 -1.21 -9.25 11.56
CA GLY A 123 0.04 -9.26 12.33
C GLY A 123 1.00 -10.35 11.85
N GLU A 124 0.48 -11.57 11.63
CA GLU A 124 1.28 -12.70 11.14
C GLU A 124 1.79 -12.45 9.72
N CYS A 125 0.94 -11.91 8.84
CA CYS A 125 1.34 -11.52 7.49
C CYS A 125 2.50 -10.52 7.53
N VAL A 126 2.37 -9.43 8.30
CA VAL A 126 3.44 -8.43 8.45
C VAL A 126 4.72 -9.06 9.02
N THR A 127 4.63 -9.93 10.03
CA THR A 127 5.80 -10.62 10.58
C THR A 127 6.51 -11.47 9.52
N CYS A 128 5.76 -12.22 8.71
CA CYS A 128 6.32 -13.02 7.61
C CYS A 128 6.99 -12.13 6.56
N LEU A 129 6.36 -11.02 6.17
CA LEU A 129 6.92 -10.07 5.21
C LEU A 129 8.21 -9.42 5.74
N VAL A 130 8.22 -8.96 6.99
CA VAL A 130 9.41 -8.38 7.62
C VAL A 130 10.56 -9.39 7.68
N ALA A 131 10.26 -10.63 8.08
CA ALA A 131 11.26 -11.70 8.13
C ALA A 131 11.82 -12.04 6.75
N TYR A 132 10.98 -12.05 5.71
CA TYR A 132 11.40 -12.30 4.34
C TYR A 132 12.25 -11.17 3.77
N ILE A 133 11.84 -9.92 3.96
CA ILE A 133 12.55 -8.75 3.43
C ILE A 133 13.89 -8.56 4.15
N GLY A 134 13.93 -8.73 5.47
CA GLY A 134 15.15 -8.69 6.26
C GLY A 134 15.84 -7.32 6.23
N ASP A 135 17.14 -7.31 6.00
CA ASP A 135 17.99 -6.11 5.95
C ASP A 135 17.94 -5.37 4.61
N ARG A 136 17.18 -5.89 3.63
CA ARG A 136 16.97 -5.25 2.32
C ARG A 136 16.04 -4.05 2.37
N ALA A 137 15.42 -3.77 3.52
CA ALA A 137 14.63 -2.58 3.73
C ALA A 137 14.75 -2.05 5.17
N ARG A 138 14.62 -0.74 5.31
CA ARG A 138 14.42 -0.08 6.60
C ARG A 138 12.93 0.03 6.88
N PHE A 139 12.49 -0.52 8.01
CA PHE A 139 11.08 -0.46 8.41
C PHE A 139 10.73 0.80 9.21
N ILE A 140 9.69 1.51 8.79
CA ILE A 140 9.20 2.74 9.43
C ILE A 140 7.72 2.57 9.77
N ARG A 141 7.34 2.88 11.01
CA ARG A 141 5.93 3.01 11.38
C ARG A 141 5.47 4.45 11.12
N PRO A 142 4.62 4.68 10.10
CA PRO A 142 4.14 6.02 9.82
C PRO A 142 3.13 6.47 10.89
N LYS A 143 2.99 7.78 11.05
CA LYS A 143 2.05 8.42 11.98
C LYS A 143 0.67 8.63 11.34
#